data_AF-A0A954T0S0-F1
#
_entry.id   AF-A0A954T0S0-F1
#
_cell.length_a   1.000
_cell.length_b   1.000
_cell.length_c   1.000
_cell.angle_alpha   90.00
_cell.angle_beta   90.00
_cell.angle_gamma   90.00
#
_symmetry.space_group_name_H-M   'P 1'
#
loop_
_entity.id
_entity.type
_entity.pdbx_description
1 polymer ?
#
loop_
_entity_poly.entity_id
_entity_poly.type
_entity_poly.pdbx_seq_one_letter_code
_entity_poly.pdbx_strand_id
1 'polypeptide(L)'
;MNERFAAMLTLVESNTNQSAFVQFADAMPGSFVGIEKLQAQIVHEHTIGKQEHLSALTHFKTAGELLIQAKEQLQHGEWEGFKKKLPFSPRTAESYMYLARHWAVLTSHPQSVADLSLNGAIEYLRTLRPPKFKRKGNTTRSELHAMLALVNPGLESKVLVEQCDHFVFKNRKLITFNDAVLCQCPTEFDFEGAVKAKTLMRVLESHPEDHFKLDRVGDVLRIEGSTCQVDLNLRKIELPYEDIAEAGDWKPLDPSFCEAVRLAEEYTSPDASIFDDQCVYVHPEHIDAFWDWRAIRIKLQTPIEEPFAIHRYAARHIARHEMTELSITEKYAHFRNAAGLQYSTYDYFESLKPQDMHAKEFERVSERNKELAEEWRAEALRKKELGYVSPLDHLLAQDRVPITLPKQLKKMLPVADVISKTNMGMALLEIKLEQDVCTLRSIGEDGVFMSSVKCTYDGEPIKALTRRDMLEEILKLDGQIELISKGIVVTTEDTQRVFGIFNHWYNFSEFEALDAG
;
A
#
# COMPACT_ATOMS: atom_id res chain seq x y z
N MET A 1 26.45 29.29 5.10
CA MET A 1 26.83 28.76 3.78
C MET A 1 25.76 27.81 3.24
N ASN A 2 25.33 26.79 3.99
CA ASN A 2 24.24 25.87 3.61
C ASN A 2 22.86 26.52 3.37
N GLU A 3 22.49 27.55 4.13
CA GLU A 3 21.16 28.18 4.00
C GLU A 3 20.97 28.92 2.65
N ARG A 4 22.05 29.49 2.09
CA ARG A 4 21.98 30.17 0.78
C ARG A 4 21.80 29.16 -0.36
N PHE A 5 22.49 28.02 -0.27
CA PHE A 5 22.37 26.95 -1.24
C PHE A 5 20.98 26.27 -1.15
N ALA A 6 20.47 26.05 0.06
CA ALA A 6 19.12 25.53 0.28
C ALA A 6 18.02 26.46 -0.25
N ALA A 7 18.10 27.77 0.04
CA ALA A 7 17.15 28.75 -0.48
C ALA A 7 17.18 28.83 -2.02
N MET A 8 18.36 28.65 -2.63
CA MET A 8 18.51 28.59 -4.08
C MET A 8 17.89 27.32 -4.68
N LEU A 9 18.07 26.15 -4.07
CA LEU A 9 17.44 24.90 -4.51
C LEU A 9 15.91 25.00 -4.50
N THR A 10 15.33 25.57 -3.45
CA THR A 10 13.88 25.83 -3.37
C THR A 10 13.40 26.79 -4.46
N LEU A 11 14.23 27.76 -4.87
CA LEU A 11 13.92 28.67 -5.97
C LEU A 11 14.03 27.99 -7.35
N VAL A 12 14.96 27.05 -7.52
CA VAL A 12 15.13 26.25 -8.74
C VAL A 12 13.95 25.31 -8.96
N GLU A 13 13.44 24.69 -7.90
CA GLU A 13 12.27 23.81 -7.97
C GLU A 13 10.97 24.53 -8.36
N SER A 14 10.91 25.86 -8.18
CA SER A 14 9.70 26.66 -8.38
C SER A 14 9.67 27.48 -9.68
N ASN A 15 10.75 27.52 -10.48
CA ASN A 15 10.89 28.47 -11.59
C ASN A 15 11.31 27.80 -12.91
N THR A 16 10.44 27.84 -13.92
CA THR A 16 10.64 27.20 -15.24
C THR A 16 11.39 28.07 -16.25
N ASN A 17 11.75 29.31 -15.89
CA ASN A 17 12.33 30.26 -16.85
C ASN A 17 13.87 30.35 -16.76
N GLN A 18 14.53 29.70 -17.73
CA GLN A 18 16.00 29.61 -17.86
C GLN A 18 16.70 30.98 -17.87
N SER A 19 16.09 32.03 -18.45
CA SER A 19 16.71 33.36 -18.54
C SER A 19 16.73 34.09 -17.20
N ALA A 20 15.71 33.88 -16.36
CA ALA A 20 15.58 34.54 -15.07
C ALA A 20 16.58 33.98 -14.04
N PHE A 21 16.86 32.67 -14.10
CA PHE A 21 17.81 32.03 -13.20
C PHE A 21 19.26 32.49 -13.43
N VAL A 22 19.70 32.51 -14.70
CA VAL A 22 21.06 32.96 -15.05
C VAL A 22 21.26 34.43 -14.67
N GLN A 23 20.28 35.28 -14.96
CA GLN A 23 20.31 36.69 -14.59
C GLN A 23 20.33 36.90 -13.07
N PHE A 24 19.59 36.09 -12.31
CA PHE A 24 19.57 36.17 -10.84
C PHE A 24 20.88 35.68 -10.20
N ALA A 25 21.45 34.58 -10.70
CA ALA A 25 22.73 34.05 -10.23
C ALA A 25 23.89 35.03 -10.49
N ASP A 26 23.86 35.74 -11.62
CA ASP A 26 24.87 36.76 -11.96
C ASP A 26 24.66 38.10 -11.23
N ALA A 27 23.46 38.38 -10.72
CA ALA A 27 23.12 39.63 -10.01
C ALA A 27 23.37 39.60 -8.49
N MET A 28 23.69 38.44 -7.88
CA MET A 28 23.92 38.33 -6.43
C MET A 28 25.29 38.92 -6.01
N PRO A 29 25.36 39.82 -5.01
CA PRO A 29 26.62 40.36 -4.51
C PRO A 29 27.47 39.29 -3.80
N GLY A 30 28.69 39.06 -4.28
CA GLY A 30 29.59 37.99 -3.82
C GLY A 30 29.49 36.71 -4.67
N SER A 31 29.60 36.88 -6.00
CA SER A 31 29.44 35.85 -7.03
C SER A 31 29.98 34.48 -6.62
N PHE A 32 29.16 33.44 -6.74
CA PHE A 32 29.61 32.05 -6.69
C PHE A 32 30.76 31.86 -7.69
N VAL A 33 32.00 31.66 -7.22
CA VAL A 33 33.16 31.42 -8.09
C VAL A 33 33.41 29.91 -8.16
N GLY A 34 33.45 29.35 -9.36
CA GLY A 34 33.86 27.96 -9.60
C GLY A 34 32.73 26.92 -9.50
N ILE A 35 32.92 25.90 -8.66
CA ILE A 35 32.14 24.65 -8.66
C ILE A 35 30.67 24.84 -8.25
N GLU A 36 30.37 25.78 -7.34
CA GLU A 36 29.02 25.99 -6.81
C GLU A 36 28.05 26.53 -7.89
N LYS A 37 28.54 27.41 -8.78
CA LYS A 37 27.77 27.89 -9.93
C LYS A 37 27.45 26.75 -10.91
N LEU A 38 28.42 25.86 -11.15
CA LEU A 38 28.21 24.68 -11.99
C LEU A 38 27.23 23.69 -11.36
N GLN A 39 27.30 23.46 -10.04
CA GLN A 39 26.34 22.61 -9.33
C GLN A 39 24.90 23.13 -9.45
N ALA A 40 24.72 24.45 -9.27
CA ALA A 40 23.42 25.08 -9.41
C ALA A 40 22.85 24.94 -10.84
N GLN A 41 23.70 25.15 -11.86
CA GLN A 41 23.33 24.95 -13.27
C GLN A 41 23.01 23.50 -13.58
N ILE A 42 23.80 22.53 -13.08
CA ILE A 42 23.53 21.10 -13.27
C ILE A 42 22.18 20.71 -12.66
N VAL A 43 21.88 21.13 -11.43
CA VAL A 43 20.60 20.84 -10.78
C VAL A 43 19.45 21.47 -11.54
N HIS A 44 19.60 22.71 -12.02
CA HIS A 44 18.59 23.40 -12.82
C HIS A 44 18.31 22.68 -14.15
N GLU A 45 19.34 22.41 -14.95
CA GLU A 45 19.21 21.71 -16.25
C GLU A 45 18.66 20.29 -16.07
N HIS A 46 19.07 19.58 -15.00
CA HIS A 46 18.50 18.28 -14.66
C HIS A 46 17.00 18.38 -14.31
N THR A 47 16.61 19.39 -13.53
CA THR A 47 15.21 19.61 -13.13
C THR A 47 14.33 19.93 -14.34
N ILE A 48 14.79 20.80 -15.25
CA ILE A 48 14.11 21.09 -16.51
C ILE A 48 13.98 19.83 -17.35
N GLY A 49 15.08 19.10 -17.57
CA GLY A 49 15.07 17.87 -18.36
C GLY A 49 14.07 16.84 -17.82
N LYS A 50 14.00 16.68 -16.50
CA LYS A 50 13.03 15.80 -15.83
C LYS A 50 11.57 16.24 -16.07
N GLN A 51 11.30 17.54 -15.97
CA GLN A 51 9.97 18.11 -16.20
C GLN A 51 9.52 17.97 -17.66
N GLU A 52 10.39 18.27 -18.62
CA GLU A 52 10.10 18.12 -20.06
C GLU A 52 9.84 16.66 -20.41
N HIS A 53 10.61 15.75 -19.82
CA HIS A 53 10.46 14.32 -20.04
C HIS A 53 9.14 13.76 -19.50
N LEU A 54 8.75 14.16 -18.29
CA LEU A 54 7.45 13.81 -17.71
C LEU A 54 6.29 14.41 -18.53
N SER A 55 6.45 15.65 -19.00
CA SER A 55 5.48 16.31 -19.88
C SER A 55 5.32 15.54 -21.20
N ALA A 56 6.42 15.07 -21.79
CA ALA A 56 6.39 14.25 -23.00
C ALA A 56 5.62 12.92 -22.77
N LEU A 57 5.87 12.22 -21.68
CA LEU A 57 5.11 11.01 -21.33
C LEU A 57 3.62 11.30 -21.14
N THR A 58 3.27 12.42 -20.50
CA THR A 58 1.88 12.86 -20.33
C THR A 58 1.20 13.12 -21.66
N HIS A 59 1.90 13.73 -22.62
CA HIS A 59 1.39 13.91 -23.98
C HIS A 59 1.20 12.59 -24.71
N PHE A 60 2.14 11.64 -24.58
CA PHE A 60 1.99 10.30 -25.17
C PHE A 60 0.82 9.52 -24.57
N LYS A 61 0.60 9.63 -23.25
CA LYS A 61 -0.57 9.08 -22.57
C LYS A 61 -1.86 9.71 -23.12
N THR A 62 -1.92 11.03 -23.22
CA THR A 62 -3.10 11.75 -23.76
C THR A 62 -3.39 11.32 -25.20
N ALA A 63 -2.36 11.19 -26.04
CA ALA A 63 -2.52 10.64 -27.39
C ALA A 63 -3.08 9.21 -27.37
N GLY A 64 -2.63 8.38 -26.42
CA GLY A 64 -3.16 7.03 -26.19
C GLY A 64 -4.63 7.01 -25.81
N GLU A 65 -5.09 7.91 -24.94
CA GLU A 65 -6.49 8.06 -24.56
C GLU A 65 -7.37 8.46 -25.75
N LEU A 66 -6.92 9.44 -26.54
CA LEU A 66 -7.62 9.85 -27.77
C LEU A 66 -7.70 8.71 -28.79
N LEU A 67 -6.65 7.88 -28.89
CA LEU A 67 -6.66 6.70 -29.76
C LEU A 67 -7.66 5.62 -29.26
N ILE A 68 -7.82 5.47 -27.95
CA ILE A 68 -8.82 4.57 -27.36
C ILE A 68 -10.23 5.06 -27.67
N GLN A 69 -10.51 6.35 -27.43
CA GLN A 69 -11.80 6.97 -27.77
C GLN A 69 -12.12 6.87 -29.27
N ALA A 70 -11.14 7.14 -30.14
CA ALA A 70 -11.31 7.00 -31.59
C ALA A 70 -11.63 5.55 -31.99
N LYS A 71 -11.00 4.56 -31.34
CA LYS A 71 -11.26 3.15 -31.60
C LYS A 71 -12.68 2.74 -31.23
N GLU A 72 -13.25 3.31 -30.17
CA GLU A 72 -14.63 3.03 -29.72
C GLU A 72 -15.70 3.57 -30.67
N GLN A 73 -15.38 4.64 -31.42
CA GLN A 73 -16.31 5.26 -32.38
C GLN A 73 -16.30 4.60 -33.77
N LEU A 74 -15.32 3.75 -34.07
CA LEU A 74 -15.13 3.12 -35.38
C LEU A 74 -15.83 1.76 -35.46
N GLN A 75 -16.33 1.40 -36.65
CA GLN A 75 -16.94 0.09 -36.85
C GLN A 75 -15.89 -1.03 -36.87
N HIS A 76 -16.33 -2.26 -36.61
CA HIS A 76 -15.45 -3.43 -36.63
C HIS A 76 -14.75 -3.56 -37.98
N GLY A 77 -13.41 -3.60 -37.98
CA GLY A 77 -12.57 -3.68 -39.19
C GLY A 77 -12.02 -2.34 -39.69
N GLU A 78 -12.55 -1.20 -39.25
CA GLU A 78 -12.08 0.12 -39.73
C GLU A 78 -10.80 0.61 -39.02
N TRP A 79 -10.48 0.05 -37.86
CA TRP A 79 -9.36 0.47 -37.02
C TRP A 79 -7.99 0.44 -37.72
N GLU A 80 -7.71 -0.61 -38.49
CA GLU A 80 -6.45 -0.73 -39.22
C GLU A 80 -6.31 0.33 -40.34
N GLY A 81 -7.43 0.70 -40.97
CA GLY A 81 -7.47 1.78 -41.95
C GLY A 81 -7.24 3.15 -41.30
N PHE A 82 -7.80 3.37 -40.11
CA PHE A 82 -7.58 4.59 -39.34
C PHE A 82 -6.12 4.74 -38.89
N LYS A 83 -5.51 3.70 -38.31
CA LYS A 83 -4.09 3.74 -37.87
C LYS A 83 -3.13 4.14 -38.99
N LYS A 84 -3.38 3.72 -40.23
CA LYS A 84 -2.55 4.05 -41.40
C LYS A 84 -2.61 5.53 -41.81
N LYS A 85 -3.64 6.28 -41.38
CA LYS A 85 -3.78 7.72 -41.66
C LYS A 85 -3.04 8.60 -40.66
N LEU A 86 -2.57 8.03 -39.55
CA LEU A 86 -1.84 8.78 -38.52
C LEU A 86 -0.41 9.09 -38.98
N PRO A 87 0.19 10.21 -38.52
CA PRO A 87 1.54 10.60 -38.91
C PRO A 87 2.65 9.75 -38.26
N PHE A 88 2.27 8.69 -37.53
CA PHE A 88 3.18 7.77 -36.85
C PHE A 88 2.75 6.32 -37.08
N SER A 89 3.67 5.39 -36.82
CA SER A 89 3.45 3.98 -37.13
C SER A 89 2.28 3.37 -36.33
N PRO A 90 1.60 2.33 -36.84
CA PRO A 90 0.61 1.57 -36.08
C PRO A 90 1.15 1.03 -34.75
N ARG A 91 2.43 0.66 -34.72
CA ARG A 91 3.13 0.21 -33.50
C ARG A 91 3.25 1.33 -32.47
N THR A 92 3.53 2.56 -32.92
CA THR A 92 3.57 3.75 -32.05
C THR A 92 2.18 4.05 -31.46
N ALA A 93 1.13 3.93 -32.28
CA ALA A 93 -0.25 4.08 -31.80
C ALA A 93 -0.58 3.06 -30.70
N GLU A 94 -0.22 1.79 -30.90
CA GLU A 94 -0.42 0.73 -29.91
C GLU A 94 0.40 0.97 -28.63
N SER A 95 1.62 1.45 -28.77
CA SER A 95 2.47 1.86 -27.64
C SER A 95 1.84 2.97 -26.80
N TYR A 96 1.27 4.00 -27.43
CA TYR A 96 0.56 5.08 -26.73
C TYR A 96 -0.70 4.60 -26.03
N MET A 97 -1.53 3.80 -26.71
CA MET A 97 -2.72 3.21 -26.09
C MET A 97 -2.35 2.29 -24.91
N TYR A 98 -1.25 1.53 -25.03
CA TYR A 98 -0.76 0.70 -23.95
C TYR A 98 -0.32 1.54 -22.75
N LEU A 99 0.45 2.59 -22.99
CA LEU A 99 0.86 3.55 -21.97
C LEU A 99 -0.35 4.16 -21.26
N ALA A 100 -1.38 4.58 -22.00
CA ALA A 100 -2.59 5.17 -21.43
C ALA A 100 -3.35 4.23 -20.51
N ARG A 101 -3.55 2.96 -20.92
CA ARG A 101 -4.26 1.96 -20.11
C ARG A 101 -3.58 1.62 -18.80
N HIS A 102 -2.26 1.74 -18.75
CA HIS A 102 -1.44 1.36 -17.59
C HIS A 102 -0.80 2.60 -16.96
N TRP A 103 -1.36 3.78 -17.21
CA TRP A 103 -0.80 5.04 -16.72
C TRP A 103 -0.74 5.06 -15.20
N ALA A 104 -1.79 4.58 -14.54
CA ALA A 104 -1.86 4.53 -13.10
C ALA A 104 -0.76 3.65 -12.46
N VAL A 105 -0.44 2.53 -13.11
CA VAL A 105 0.65 1.61 -12.71
C VAL A 105 2.02 2.29 -12.82
N LEU A 106 2.21 3.17 -13.79
CA LEU A 106 3.42 3.99 -13.84
C LEU A 106 3.41 5.03 -12.72
N THR A 107 2.31 5.78 -12.57
CA THR A 107 2.25 6.89 -11.60
C THR A 107 2.21 6.44 -10.14
N SER A 108 1.87 5.19 -9.85
CA SER A 108 1.99 4.59 -8.51
C SER A 108 3.45 4.47 -8.03
N HIS A 109 4.43 4.64 -8.93
CA HIS A 109 5.87 4.64 -8.62
C HIS A 109 6.60 5.87 -9.21
N PRO A 110 6.34 7.10 -8.70
CA PRO A 110 6.76 8.36 -9.34
C PRO A 110 8.28 8.52 -9.48
N GLN A 111 9.04 7.94 -8.54
CA GLN A 111 10.51 7.98 -8.56
C GLN A 111 11.10 7.21 -9.74
N SER A 112 10.37 6.24 -10.32
CA SER A 112 10.83 5.48 -11.48
C SER A 112 10.44 6.14 -12.82
N VAL A 113 9.27 6.78 -12.90
CA VAL A 113 8.72 7.29 -14.17
C VAL A 113 9.48 8.47 -14.71
N ALA A 114 9.97 9.34 -13.83
CA ALA A 114 10.62 10.58 -14.23
C ALA A 114 11.96 10.36 -14.97
N ASP A 115 12.55 9.16 -14.83
CA ASP A 115 13.80 8.79 -15.48
C ASP A 115 13.59 7.87 -16.72
N LEU A 116 12.36 7.46 -17.02
CA LEU A 116 12.06 6.47 -18.06
C LEU A 116 11.61 7.11 -19.36
N SER A 117 12.36 6.95 -20.46
CA SER A 117 11.86 7.28 -21.81
C SER A 117 10.54 6.57 -22.12
N LEU A 118 9.79 7.02 -23.14
CA LEU A 118 8.59 6.30 -23.61
C LEU A 118 8.85 4.80 -23.77
N ASN A 119 9.98 4.43 -24.37
CA ASN A 119 10.37 3.04 -24.53
C ASN A 119 10.72 2.39 -23.18
N GLY A 120 11.39 3.11 -22.28
CA GLY A 120 11.68 2.64 -20.93
C GLY A 120 10.41 2.39 -20.10
N ALA A 121 9.43 3.30 -20.17
CA ALA A 121 8.14 3.18 -19.50
C ALA A 121 7.34 1.99 -20.05
N ILE A 122 7.32 1.83 -21.38
CA ILE A 122 6.68 0.67 -22.01
C ILE A 122 7.38 -0.64 -21.65
N GLU A 123 8.71 -0.64 -21.57
CA GLU A 123 9.46 -1.84 -21.21
C GLU A 123 9.27 -2.22 -19.74
N TYR A 124 9.28 -1.25 -18.83
CA TYR A 124 8.90 -1.45 -17.43
C TYR A 124 7.48 -2.03 -17.32
N LEU A 125 6.51 -1.46 -18.04
CA LEU A 125 5.16 -2.02 -18.09
C LEU A 125 5.09 -3.43 -18.71
N ARG A 126 6.07 -3.84 -19.52
CA ARG A 126 6.15 -5.19 -20.07
C ARG A 126 6.83 -6.17 -19.12
N THR A 127 7.74 -5.73 -18.27
CA THR A 127 8.29 -6.60 -17.21
C THR A 127 7.22 -6.99 -16.19
N LEU A 128 6.13 -6.22 -16.11
CA LEU A 128 4.94 -6.55 -15.33
C LEU A 128 4.01 -7.56 -16.01
N ARG A 129 4.14 -7.82 -17.31
CA ARG A 129 3.35 -8.87 -18.01
C ARG A 129 3.91 -10.26 -17.68
N PRO A 130 3.13 -11.35 -17.77
CA PRO A 130 3.74 -12.66 -17.67
C PRO A 130 4.67 -12.84 -18.89
N PRO A 131 5.85 -13.47 -18.71
CA PRO A 131 6.79 -13.65 -19.80
C PRO A 131 6.15 -14.39 -20.97
N LYS A 132 6.33 -13.88 -22.20
CA LYS A 132 5.87 -14.55 -23.43
C LYS A 132 6.91 -15.56 -23.87
N PHE A 133 6.71 -16.84 -23.57
CA PHE A 133 7.63 -17.89 -24.00
C PHE A 133 7.57 -18.04 -25.53
N LYS A 134 8.69 -17.81 -26.22
CA LYS A 134 8.76 -17.82 -27.69
C LYS A 134 8.78 -19.22 -28.30
N ARG A 135 8.96 -20.28 -27.50
CA ARG A 135 8.98 -21.69 -27.94
C ARG A 135 8.50 -22.61 -26.81
N LYS A 136 7.65 -23.61 -27.14
CA LYS A 136 7.10 -24.58 -26.18
C LYS A 136 8.23 -25.23 -25.36
N GLY A 137 8.25 -24.99 -24.05
CA GLY A 137 9.22 -25.54 -23.11
C GLY A 137 10.54 -24.76 -22.95
N ASN A 138 10.89 -23.80 -23.82
CA ASN A 138 12.11 -23.00 -23.63
C ASN A 138 11.81 -21.73 -22.82
N THR A 139 12.62 -21.47 -21.80
CA THR A 139 12.52 -20.30 -20.93
C THR A 139 13.91 -19.77 -20.59
N THR A 140 13.97 -18.53 -20.12
CA THR A 140 15.15 -18.07 -19.37
C THR A 140 14.99 -18.31 -17.87
N ARG A 141 16.11 -18.28 -17.15
CA ARG A 141 16.16 -18.31 -15.68
C ARG A 141 15.37 -17.16 -15.09
N SER A 142 15.57 -15.94 -15.61
CA SER A 142 14.88 -14.74 -15.13
C SER A 142 13.37 -14.81 -15.35
N GLU A 143 12.92 -15.31 -16.51
CA GLU A 143 11.48 -15.49 -16.81
C GLU A 143 10.83 -16.48 -15.84
N LEU A 144 11.48 -17.64 -15.62
CA LEU A 144 10.96 -18.65 -14.69
C LEU A 144 10.98 -18.13 -13.25
N HIS A 145 12.05 -17.49 -12.79
CA HIS A 145 12.10 -16.88 -11.45
C HIS A 145 11.01 -15.83 -11.25
N ALA A 146 10.78 -14.96 -12.24
CA ALA A 146 9.71 -13.97 -12.16
C ALA A 146 8.34 -14.64 -12.01
N MET A 147 8.07 -15.68 -12.80
CA MET A 147 6.82 -16.44 -12.71
C MET A 147 6.65 -17.15 -11.35
N LEU A 148 7.70 -17.79 -10.83
CA LEU A 148 7.70 -18.43 -9.51
C LEU A 148 7.50 -17.40 -8.38
N ALA A 149 8.10 -16.21 -8.51
CA ALA A 149 7.96 -15.12 -7.55
C ALA A 149 6.53 -14.57 -7.48
N LEU A 150 5.79 -14.56 -8.59
CA LEU A 150 4.37 -14.14 -8.62
C LEU A 150 3.49 -15.03 -7.75
N VAL A 151 3.76 -16.33 -7.71
CA VAL A 151 2.96 -17.30 -6.93
C VAL A 151 3.56 -17.61 -5.56
N ASN A 152 4.72 -17.05 -5.22
CA ASN A 152 5.34 -17.24 -3.91
C ASN A 152 4.43 -16.94 -2.70
N PRO A 153 3.47 -15.99 -2.75
CA PRO A 153 2.57 -15.74 -1.62
C PRO A 153 1.67 -16.91 -1.22
N GLY A 154 1.44 -17.87 -2.12
CA GLY A 154 0.68 -19.09 -1.82
C GLY A 154 1.55 -20.22 -1.27
N LEU A 155 2.84 -20.00 -0.97
CA LEU A 155 3.71 -20.99 -0.36
C LEU A 155 3.79 -20.82 1.16
N GLU A 156 3.93 -21.93 1.88
CA GLU A 156 4.24 -21.94 3.32
C GLU A 156 5.28 -23.00 3.65
N SER A 157 6.17 -22.67 4.57
CA SER A 157 7.26 -23.52 5.05
C SER A 157 6.82 -24.54 6.11
N LYS A 158 5.79 -24.20 6.89
CA LYS A 158 5.14 -25.10 7.84
C LYS A 158 4.07 -25.89 7.10
N VAL A 159 4.27 -27.19 6.96
CA VAL A 159 3.33 -28.08 6.27
C VAL A 159 2.07 -28.24 7.12
N LEU A 160 1.15 -27.29 6.99
CA LEU A 160 -0.21 -27.35 7.53
C LEU A 160 -1.16 -27.99 6.51
N VAL A 161 -0.89 -27.76 5.23
CA VAL A 161 -1.64 -28.28 4.08
C VAL A 161 -0.69 -29.11 3.22
N GLU A 162 -1.20 -30.22 2.68
CA GLU A 162 -0.44 -31.10 1.80
C GLU A 162 0.09 -30.30 0.59
N GLN A 163 1.39 -30.43 0.31
CA GLN A 163 2.07 -29.72 -0.78
C GLN A 163 2.03 -28.18 -0.73
N CYS A 164 1.76 -27.53 0.42
CA CYS A 164 1.81 -26.07 0.54
C CYS A 164 3.21 -25.46 0.33
N ASP A 165 4.26 -26.28 0.29
CA ASP A 165 5.64 -25.90 -0.03
C ASP A 165 6.08 -26.32 -1.45
N HIS A 166 5.12 -26.65 -2.33
CA HIS A 166 5.37 -27.06 -3.72
C HIS A 166 4.83 -26.04 -4.72
N PHE A 167 5.51 -25.97 -5.86
CA PHE A 167 4.95 -25.41 -7.09
C PHE A 167 4.18 -26.52 -7.82
N VAL A 168 2.91 -26.27 -8.13
CA VAL A 168 2.06 -27.21 -8.87
C VAL A 168 1.89 -26.71 -10.30
N PHE A 169 2.28 -27.52 -11.27
CA PHE A 169 1.98 -27.31 -12.69
C PHE A 169 0.74 -28.14 -13.04
N LYS A 170 -0.33 -27.51 -13.53
CA LYS A 170 -1.57 -28.21 -13.95
C LYS A 170 -2.33 -27.35 -14.95
N ASN A 171 -2.92 -27.93 -16.00
CA ASN A 171 -3.77 -27.20 -16.94
C ASN A 171 -3.14 -25.89 -17.48
N ARG A 172 -1.84 -25.90 -17.79
CA ARG A 172 -1.09 -24.70 -18.23
C ARG A 172 -1.13 -23.54 -17.22
N LYS A 173 -1.24 -23.85 -15.93
CA LYS A 173 -1.12 -22.92 -14.82
C LYS A 173 -0.02 -23.39 -13.87
N LEU A 174 0.68 -22.41 -13.29
CA LEU A 174 1.49 -22.59 -12.10
C LEU A 174 0.65 -22.17 -10.89
N ILE A 175 0.59 -23.04 -9.88
CA ILE A 175 -0.34 -22.93 -8.76
C ILE A 175 0.42 -23.13 -7.44
N THR A 176 0.06 -22.35 -6.42
CA THR A 176 0.49 -22.51 -5.02
C THR A 176 -0.69 -22.20 -4.11
N PHE A 177 -0.75 -22.86 -2.95
CA PHE A 177 -1.82 -22.66 -1.97
C PHE A 177 -1.33 -22.96 -0.55
N ASN A 178 -1.66 -22.08 0.40
CA ASN A 178 -1.24 -22.19 1.81
C ASN A 178 -2.41 -22.09 2.80
N ASP A 179 -3.57 -22.62 2.45
CA ASP A 179 -4.84 -22.53 3.22
C ASP A 179 -5.51 -21.15 3.19
N ALA A 180 -4.73 -20.07 3.23
CA ALA A 180 -5.24 -18.70 3.24
C ALA A 180 -5.28 -18.05 1.86
N VAL A 181 -4.31 -18.39 1.01
CA VAL A 181 -4.05 -17.73 -0.27
C VAL A 181 -3.79 -18.75 -1.36
N LEU A 182 -4.57 -18.69 -2.44
CA LEU A 182 -4.35 -19.41 -3.69
C LEU A 182 -3.78 -18.45 -4.74
N CYS A 183 -2.58 -18.72 -5.22
CA CYS A 183 -2.01 -18.02 -6.36
C CYS A 183 -2.00 -18.92 -7.59
N GLN A 184 -2.40 -18.38 -8.73
CA GLN A 184 -2.36 -19.06 -10.02
C GLN A 184 -1.82 -18.10 -11.09
N CYS A 185 -0.88 -18.52 -11.91
CA CYS A 185 -0.48 -17.75 -13.08
C CYS A 185 -0.42 -18.64 -14.32
N PRO A 186 -0.80 -18.12 -15.50
CA PRO A 186 -0.67 -18.84 -16.76
C PRO A 186 0.78 -19.21 -17.05
N THR A 187 0.97 -20.38 -17.64
CA THR A 187 2.27 -20.83 -18.11
C THR A 187 2.17 -21.54 -19.46
N GLU A 188 3.26 -21.58 -20.21
CA GLU A 188 3.33 -22.29 -21.49
C GLU A 188 3.73 -23.76 -21.32
N PHE A 189 4.03 -24.18 -20.09
CA PHE A 189 4.36 -25.56 -19.76
C PHE A 189 3.13 -26.45 -19.82
N ASP A 190 3.23 -27.50 -20.64
CA ASP A 190 2.15 -28.44 -20.97
C ASP A 190 2.42 -29.79 -20.31
N PHE A 191 2.72 -29.77 -19.01
CA PHE A 191 2.90 -30.94 -18.19
C PHE A 191 2.28 -30.70 -16.81
N GLU A 192 2.04 -31.80 -16.10
CA GLU A 192 1.44 -31.75 -14.77
C GLU A 192 2.31 -32.40 -13.70
N GLY A 193 2.31 -31.81 -12.51
CA GLY A 193 2.93 -32.37 -11.31
C GLY A 193 3.36 -31.32 -10.30
N ALA A 194 3.75 -31.77 -9.11
CA ALA A 194 4.18 -30.92 -8.01
C ALA A 194 5.69 -31.04 -7.77
N VAL A 195 6.40 -29.92 -7.64
CA VAL A 195 7.84 -29.88 -7.36
C VAL A 195 8.13 -29.01 -6.14
N LYS A 196 9.01 -29.47 -5.25
CA LYS A 196 9.33 -28.77 -4.00
C LYS A 196 9.95 -27.40 -4.28
N ALA A 197 9.33 -26.33 -3.78
CA ALA A 197 9.65 -24.96 -4.17
C ALA A 197 11.10 -24.59 -3.86
N LYS A 198 11.57 -24.87 -2.63
CA LYS A 198 12.96 -24.60 -2.22
C LYS A 198 13.99 -25.33 -3.09
N THR A 199 13.67 -26.55 -3.53
CA THR A 199 14.58 -27.33 -4.38
C THR A 199 14.66 -26.74 -5.78
N LEU A 200 13.52 -26.42 -6.39
CA LEU A 200 13.48 -25.79 -7.71
C LEU A 200 14.22 -24.44 -7.69
N MET A 201 13.92 -23.57 -6.73
CA MET A 201 14.55 -22.25 -6.62
C MET A 201 16.08 -22.35 -6.50
N ARG A 202 16.59 -23.25 -5.65
CA ARG A 202 18.04 -23.47 -5.50
C ARG A 202 18.70 -23.97 -6.77
N VAL A 203 18.05 -24.87 -7.50
CA VAL A 203 18.56 -25.36 -8.79
C VAL A 203 18.63 -24.22 -9.79
N LEU A 204 17.61 -23.37 -9.89
CA LEU A 204 17.60 -22.23 -10.80
C LEU A 204 18.70 -21.21 -10.45
N GLU A 205 18.86 -20.87 -9.16
CA GLU A 205 19.92 -19.98 -8.68
C GLU A 205 21.33 -20.50 -9.04
N SER A 206 21.53 -21.81 -8.94
CA SER A 206 22.82 -22.46 -9.20
C SER A 206 23.03 -22.87 -10.66
N HIS A 207 22.01 -22.72 -11.52
CA HIS A 207 22.08 -23.16 -12.90
C HIS A 207 23.07 -22.28 -13.68
N PRO A 208 24.09 -22.86 -14.38
CA PRO A 208 25.13 -22.08 -15.04
C PRO A 208 24.64 -21.36 -16.30
N GLU A 209 23.56 -21.87 -16.92
CA GLU A 209 23.02 -21.35 -18.16
C GLU A 209 21.74 -20.55 -17.92
N ASP A 210 21.60 -19.42 -18.60
CA ASP A 210 20.41 -18.58 -18.52
C ASP A 210 19.25 -19.13 -19.34
N HIS A 211 19.54 -19.83 -20.44
CA HIS A 211 18.51 -20.40 -21.31
C HIS A 211 18.47 -21.92 -21.14
N PHE A 212 17.28 -22.47 -20.93
CA PHE A 212 17.10 -23.91 -20.78
C PHE A 212 15.70 -24.32 -21.21
N LYS A 213 15.53 -25.63 -21.43
CA LYS A 213 14.25 -26.27 -21.65
C LYS A 213 13.74 -26.84 -20.33
N LEU A 214 12.47 -26.61 -20.03
CA LEU A 214 11.75 -27.21 -18.91
C LEU A 214 10.72 -28.20 -19.45
N ASP A 215 10.83 -29.47 -19.09
CA ASP A 215 9.96 -30.53 -19.59
C ASP A 215 9.73 -31.63 -18.54
N ARG A 216 8.69 -32.46 -18.75
CA ARG A 216 8.44 -33.65 -17.94
C ARG A 216 8.95 -34.89 -18.67
N VAL A 217 9.79 -35.68 -17.99
CA VAL A 217 10.29 -36.96 -18.50
C VAL A 217 9.97 -38.05 -17.48
N GLY A 218 8.86 -38.76 -17.68
CA GLY A 218 8.36 -39.71 -16.66
C GLY A 218 7.92 -38.99 -15.39
N ASP A 219 8.55 -39.30 -14.26
CA ASP A 219 8.26 -38.71 -12.94
C ASP A 219 9.30 -37.66 -12.52
N VAL A 220 10.06 -37.13 -13.48
CA VAL A 220 11.00 -36.02 -13.23
C VAL A 220 10.66 -34.78 -14.05
N LEU A 221 10.87 -33.62 -13.44
CA LEU A 221 10.97 -32.32 -14.08
C LEU A 221 12.41 -32.11 -14.52
N ARG A 222 12.63 -32.11 -15.83
CA ARG A 222 13.94 -31.93 -16.44
C ARG A 222 14.17 -30.46 -16.79
N ILE A 223 15.27 -29.91 -16.29
CA ILE A 223 15.84 -28.61 -16.66
C ILE A 223 17.07 -28.90 -17.52
N GLU A 224 16.96 -28.67 -18.83
CA GLU A 224 17.98 -29.05 -19.82
C GLU A 224 18.56 -27.79 -20.49
N GLY A 225 19.79 -27.46 -20.15
CA GLY A 225 20.62 -26.50 -20.88
C GLY A 225 21.39 -27.16 -22.03
N SER A 226 22.28 -26.40 -22.65
CA SER A 226 23.16 -26.87 -23.73
C SER A 226 24.30 -27.77 -23.23
N THR A 227 24.74 -27.59 -21.99
CA THR A 227 25.88 -28.29 -21.37
C THR A 227 25.52 -28.96 -20.04
N CYS A 228 24.42 -28.55 -19.41
CA CYS A 228 23.98 -29.04 -18.11
C CYS A 228 22.56 -29.60 -18.20
N GLN A 229 22.28 -30.67 -17.45
CA GLN A 229 20.94 -31.20 -17.25
C GLN A 229 20.73 -31.46 -15.76
N VAL A 230 19.57 -31.06 -15.23
CA VAL A 230 19.16 -31.35 -13.86
C VAL A 230 17.76 -31.95 -13.88
N ASP A 231 17.61 -33.11 -13.23
CA ASP A 231 16.32 -33.79 -13.08
C ASP A 231 15.84 -33.64 -11.63
N LEU A 232 14.63 -33.10 -11.44
CA LEU A 232 13.97 -32.93 -10.14
C LEU A 232 12.79 -33.89 -10.03
N ASN A 233 12.59 -34.50 -8.86
CA ASN A 233 11.42 -35.36 -8.65
C ASN A 233 10.12 -34.56 -8.79
N LEU A 234 9.22 -35.02 -9.65
CA LEU A 234 7.89 -34.48 -9.87
C LEU A 234 6.88 -35.42 -9.22
N ARG A 235 6.11 -34.91 -8.25
CA ARG A 235 5.12 -35.68 -7.50
C ARG A 235 3.73 -35.58 -8.12
N LYS A 236 2.87 -36.54 -7.81
CA LYS A 236 1.43 -36.43 -8.06
C LYS A 236 0.88 -35.20 -7.33
N ILE A 237 -0.06 -34.50 -7.95
CA ILE A 237 -0.70 -33.32 -7.36
C ILE A 237 -1.67 -33.77 -6.26
N GLU A 238 -1.43 -33.30 -5.04
CA GLU A 238 -2.25 -33.56 -3.84
C GLU A 238 -2.65 -32.26 -3.11
N LEU A 239 -2.31 -31.11 -3.69
CA LEU A 239 -2.66 -29.79 -3.18
C LEU A 239 -4.20 -29.58 -3.20
N PRO A 240 -4.86 -29.36 -2.05
CA PRO A 240 -6.32 -29.30 -1.95
C PRO A 240 -6.87 -27.90 -2.26
N TYR A 241 -6.68 -27.42 -3.49
CA TYR A 241 -7.19 -26.11 -3.93
C TYR A 241 -8.47 -26.20 -4.76
N GLU A 242 -8.94 -27.42 -5.09
CA GLU A 242 -10.11 -27.63 -5.97
C GLU A 242 -11.43 -27.19 -5.32
N ASP A 243 -11.48 -27.08 -3.99
CA ASP A 243 -12.64 -26.60 -3.25
C ASP A 243 -12.81 -25.08 -3.28
N ILE A 244 -11.82 -24.34 -3.80
CA ILE A 244 -11.88 -22.88 -3.94
C ILE A 244 -12.71 -22.56 -5.18
N ALA A 245 -13.79 -21.81 -4.98
CA ALA A 245 -14.69 -21.39 -6.05
C ALA A 245 -13.92 -20.68 -7.18
N GLU A 246 -14.25 -21.00 -8.44
CA GLU A 246 -13.66 -20.33 -9.59
C GLU A 246 -14.20 -18.89 -9.70
N ALA A 247 -13.29 -17.95 -9.97
CA ALA A 247 -13.66 -16.56 -10.24
C ALA A 247 -14.52 -16.46 -11.50
N GLY A 248 -15.56 -15.62 -11.45
CA GLY A 248 -16.53 -15.46 -12.54
C GLY A 248 -16.53 -14.04 -13.08
N ASP A 249 -17.36 -13.19 -12.49
CA ASP A 249 -17.61 -11.82 -12.94
C ASP A 249 -16.47 -10.87 -12.54
N TRP A 250 -15.48 -10.73 -13.42
CA TRP A 250 -14.35 -9.84 -13.22
C TRP A 250 -14.74 -8.38 -13.46
N LYS A 251 -14.68 -7.59 -12.40
CA LYS A 251 -14.92 -6.15 -12.42
C LYS A 251 -13.59 -5.38 -12.33
N PRO A 252 -13.40 -4.30 -13.11
CA PRO A 252 -12.18 -3.49 -13.01
C PRO A 252 -12.09 -2.80 -11.65
N LEU A 253 -10.88 -2.74 -11.09
CA LEU A 253 -10.58 -1.98 -9.88
C LEU A 253 -10.24 -0.53 -10.22
N ASP A 254 -10.52 0.37 -9.28
CA ASP A 254 -10.03 1.74 -9.37
C ASP A 254 -8.49 1.75 -9.42
N PRO A 255 -7.86 2.58 -10.27
CA PRO A 255 -6.40 2.58 -10.39
C PRO A 255 -5.65 2.94 -9.09
N SER A 256 -6.31 3.63 -8.15
CA SER A 256 -5.78 3.97 -6.83
C SER A 256 -6.02 2.86 -5.78
N PHE A 257 -6.73 1.78 -6.12
CA PHE A 257 -7.10 0.71 -5.19
C PHE A 257 -5.90 0.09 -4.47
N CYS A 258 -4.85 -0.29 -5.21
CA CYS A 258 -3.69 -0.92 -4.61
C CYS A 258 -2.92 0.01 -3.66
N GLU A 259 -2.90 1.31 -3.94
CA GLU A 259 -2.29 2.30 -3.05
C GLU A 259 -3.15 2.53 -1.80
N ALA A 260 -4.47 2.56 -1.96
CA ALA A 260 -5.39 2.65 -0.84
C ALA A 260 -5.27 1.42 0.09
N VAL A 261 -5.23 0.21 -0.46
CA VAL A 261 -4.99 -1.02 0.31
C VAL A 261 -3.63 -1.00 1.00
N ARG A 262 -2.58 -0.50 0.34
CA ARG A 262 -1.23 -0.35 0.93
C ARG A 262 -1.26 0.58 2.13
N LEU A 263 -1.90 1.74 1.99
CA LEU A 263 -2.00 2.72 3.07
C LEU A 263 -2.86 2.20 4.23
N ALA A 264 -3.96 1.49 3.93
CA ALA A 264 -4.81 0.86 4.93
C ALA A 264 -4.06 -0.27 5.68
N GLU A 265 -3.21 -1.05 4.99
CA GLU A 265 -2.39 -2.10 5.61
C GLU A 265 -1.50 -1.58 6.74
N GLU A 266 -0.98 -0.35 6.62
CA GLU A 266 -0.15 0.29 7.66
C GLU A 266 -0.92 0.56 8.97
N TYR A 267 -2.25 0.58 8.89
CA TYR A 267 -3.20 0.76 9.99
C TYR A 267 -3.75 -0.57 10.51
N THR A 268 -3.12 -1.70 10.17
CA THR A 268 -3.44 -3.02 10.72
C THR A 268 -2.38 -3.48 11.73
N SER A 269 -2.74 -4.39 12.63
CA SER A 269 -1.86 -5.00 13.63
C SER A 269 -0.83 -5.93 12.98
N PRO A 270 0.44 -5.90 13.41
CA PRO A 270 1.39 -6.96 13.08
C PRO A 270 1.23 -8.18 14.01
N ASP A 271 0.52 -8.03 15.13
CA ASP A 271 0.26 -9.09 16.09
C ASP A 271 -0.91 -9.96 15.63
N ALA A 272 -0.69 -11.28 15.62
CA ALA A 272 -1.67 -12.28 15.24
C ALA A 272 -2.60 -12.71 16.39
N SER A 273 -2.50 -12.06 17.55
CA SER A 273 -3.38 -12.32 18.70
C SER A 273 -4.83 -11.89 18.47
N ILE A 274 -5.05 -10.80 17.70
CA ILE A 274 -6.39 -10.26 17.40
C ILE A 274 -6.55 -10.20 15.88
N PHE A 275 -7.28 -11.17 15.33
CA PHE A 275 -7.45 -11.32 13.88
C PHE A 275 -8.14 -10.11 13.23
N ASP A 276 -9.14 -9.50 13.90
CA ASP A 276 -9.87 -8.32 13.39
C ASP A 276 -8.96 -7.14 13.11
N ASP A 277 -7.96 -6.92 13.96
CA ASP A 277 -7.00 -5.83 13.83
C ASP A 277 -6.03 -6.08 12.67
N GLN A 278 -5.96 -7.30 12.14
CA GLN A 278 -5.15 -7.64 10.98
C GLN A 278 -5.90 -7.46 9.67
N CYS A 279 -7.10 -6.90 9.65
CA CYS A 279 -7.92 -6.83 8.45
C CYS A 279 -7.96 -5.42 7.83
N VAL A 280 -7.94 -5.39 6.49
CA VAL A 280 -8.34 -4.24 5.67
C VAL A 280 -9.77 -4.49 5.21
N TYR A 281 -10.67 -3.57 5.51
CA TYR A 281 -12.10 -3.66 5.21
C TYR A 281 -12.38 -2.89 3.94
N VAL A 282 -12.87 -3.58 2.91
CA VAL A 282 -13.21 -2.97 1.62
C VAL A 282 -14.72 -2.77 1.57
N HIS A 283 -15.15 -1.52 1.44
CA HIS A 283 -16.54 -1.10 1.30
C HIS A 283 -16.83 -0.59 -0.12
N PRO A 284 -18.10 -0.53 -0.55
CA PRO A 284 -18.48 0.03 -1.86
C PRO A 284 -17.94 1.45 -2.11
N GLU A 285 -17.85 2.29 -1.07
CA GLU A 285 -17.48 3.70 -1.20
C GLU A 285 -16.17 4.08 -0.51
N HIS A 286 -15.54 3.15 0.20
CA HIS A 286 -14.30 3.42 0.93
C HIS A 286 -13.52 2.15 1.30
N ILE A 287 -12.30 2.34 1.80
CA ILE A 287 -11.49 1.30 2.43
C ILE A 287 -11.15 1.75 3.84
N ASP A 288 -11.41 0.88 4.81
CA ASP A 288 -11.14 1.12 6.23
C ASP A 288 -10.05 0.17 6.73
N ALA A 289 -9.26 0.64 7.71
CA ALA A 289 -8.43 -0.20 8.55
C ALA A 289 -8.30 0.44 9.93
N PHE A 290 -8.15 -0.39 10.96
CA PHE A 290 -7.98 0.07 12.32
C PHE A 290 -7.04 -0.86 13.07
N TRP A 291 -6.23 -0.26 13.94
CA TRP A 291 -5.38 -0.96 14.87
C TRP A 291 -5.04 -0.06 16.04
N ASP A 292 -5.19 -0.60 17.26
CA ASP A 292 -4.86 0.09 18.50
C ASP A 292 -5.61 1.44 18.58
N TRP A 293 -4.91 2.58 18.55
CA TRP A 293 -5.53 3.91 18.56
C TRP A 293 -5.40 4.64 17.23
N ARG A 294 -5.26 3.91 16.13
CA ARG A 294 -5.28 4.48 14.79
C ARG A 294 -6.35 3.83 13.96
N ALA A 295 -7.04 4.64 13.19
CA ALA A 295 -7.94 4.17 12.16
C ALA A 295 -7.79 5.06 10.93
N ILE A 296 -8.02 4.49 9.76
CA ILE A 296 -8.02 5.20 8.50
C ILE A 296 -9.25 4.81 7.70
N ARG A 297 -9.84 5.80 7.06
CA ARG A 297 -10.81 5.66 5.98
C ARG A 297 -10.26 6.34 4.73
N ILE A 298 -10.28 5.62 3.62
CA ILE A 298 -9.85 6.10 2.31
C ILE A 298 -11.08 6.09 1.42
N LYS A 299 -11.53 7.26 0.98
CA LYS A 299 -12.66 7.39 0.05
C LYS A 299 -12.24 6.82 -1.29
N LEU A 300 -12.93 5.77 -1.72
CA LEU A 300 -12.61 5.08 -2.96
C LEU A 300 -13.83 4.28 -3.40
N GLN A 301 -14.31 4.53 -4.60
CA GLN A 301 -15.38 3.72 -5.18
C GLN A 301 -14.82 2.36 -5.58
N THR A 302 -15.45 1.29 -5.12
CA THR A 302 -15.04 -0.09 -5.39
C THR A 302 -16.16 -0.81 -6.15
N PRO A 303 -15.85 -1.88 -6.91
CA PRO A 303 -16.84 -2.55 -7.74
C PRO A 303 -17.73 -3.56 -6.98
N ILE A 304 -17.64 -3.60 -5.65
CA ILE A 304 -18.38 -4.51 -4.78
C ILE A 304 -19.69 -3.88 -4.31
N GLU A 305 -20.67 -4.74 -4.02
CA GLU A 305 -21.98 -4.33 -3.50
C GLU A 305 -22.06 -4.52 -1.99
N GLU A 306 -21.41 -5.57 -1.48
CA GLU A 306 -21.31 -5.90 -0.06
C GLU A 306 -19.86 -5.79 0.41
N PRO A 307 -19.62 -5.29 1.63
CA PRO A 307 -18.28 -5.15 2.17
C PRO A 307 -17.64 -6.51 2.46
N PHE A 308 -16.32 -6.56 2.34
CA PHE A 308 -15.53 -7.77 2.64
C PHE A 308 -14.23 -7.42 3.37
N ALA A 309 -13.61 -8.41 4.01
CA ALA A 309 -12.38 -8.21 4.79
C ALA A 309 -11.20 -8.98 4.21
N ILE A 310 -10.07 -8.27 4.04
CA ILE A 310 -8.80 -8.82 3.54
C ILE A 310 -7.80 -8.88 4.69
N HIS A 311 -7.32 -10.07 5.01
CA HIS A 311 -6.25 -10.21 5.99
C HIS A 311 -4.96 -9.49 5.53
N ARG A 312 -4.22 -8.90 6.46
CA ARG A 312 -3.02 -8.07 6.26
C ARG A 312 -2.02 -8.71 5.31
N TYR A 313 -1.78 -10.01 5.51
CA TYR A 313 -0.88 -10.78 4.66
C TYR A 313 -1.30 -10.71 3.18
N ALA A 314 -2.59 -10.92 2.91
CA ALA A 314 -3.14 -10.85 1.57
C ALA A 314 -3.13 -9.41 1.03
N ALA A 315 -3.56 -8.44 1.84
CA ALA A 315 -3.58 -7.02 1.49
C ALA A 315 -2.22 -6.52 0.98
N ARG A 316 -1.13 -6.90 1.68
CA ARG A 316 0.24 -6.58 1.29
C ARG A 316 0.61 -7.12 -0.10
N HIS A 317 0.20 -8.34 -0.42
CA HIS A 317 0.50 -8.97 -1.70
C HIS A 317 -0.37 -8.41 -2.83
N ILE A 318 -1.65 -8.16 -2.57
CA ILE A 318 -2.58 -7.48 -3.49
C ILE A 318 -2.00 -6.12 -3.89
N ALA A 319 -1.60 -5.30 -2.92
CA ALA A 319 -1.03 -3.98 -3.16
C ALA A 319 0.34 -4.02 -3.89
N ARG A 320 1.16 -5.05 -3.63
CA ARG A 320 2.48 -5.21 -4.24
C ARG A 320 2.41 -5.72 -5.69
N HIS A 321 1.42 -6.54 -6.01
CA HIS A 321 1.27 -7.14 -7.34
C HIS A 321 0.38 -6.33 -8.28
N GLU A 322 -0.06 -5.14 -7.85
CA GLU A 322 -0.82 -4.18 -8.66
C GLU A 322 -2.03 -4.83 -9.34
N MET A 323 -2.91 -5.39 -8.51
CA MET A 323 -4.16 -5.98 -8.97
C MET A 323 -5.04 -4.95 -9.69
N THR A 324 -5.64 -5.38 -10.80
CA THR A 324 -6.41 -4.51 -11.71
C THR A 324 -7.87 -4.91 -11.81
N GLU A 325 -8.23 -6.12 -11.41
CA GLU A 325 -9.58 -6.66 -11.48
C GLU A 325 -9.91 -7.45 -10.21
N LEU A 326 -11.20 -7.49 -9.86
CA LEU A 326 -11.77 -8.16 -8.70
C LEU A 326 -12.97 -9.01 -9.13
N SER A 327 -13.09 -10.21 -8.57
CA SER A 327 -14.29 -11.05 -8.61
C SER A 327 -14.55 -11.53 -7.19
N ILE A 328 -15.80 -11.46 -6.75
CA ILE A 328 -16.23 -11.98 -5.44
C ILE A 328 -17.03 -13.26 -5.65
N THR A 329 -16.78 -14.27 -4.83
CA THR A 329 -17.62 -15.47 -4.68
C THR A 329 -18.11 -15.55 -3.24
N GLU A 330 -18.88 -16.58 -2.89
CA GLU A 330 -19.50 -16.71 -1.54
C GLU A 330 -18.48 -16.61 -0.39
N LYS A 331 -17.26 -17.10 -0.57
CA LYS A 331 -16.24 -17.17 0.49
C LYS A 331 -14.89 -16.57 0.13
N TYR A 332 -14.73 -16.06 -1.09
CA TYR A 332 -13.42 -15.64 -1.58
C TYR A 332 -13.49 -14.34 -2.36
N ALA A 333 -12.48 -13.50 -2.13
CA ALA A 333 -12.14 -12.41 -3.00
C ALA A 333 -11.01 -12.84 -3.94
N HIS A 334 -11.27 -12.74 -5.25
CA HIS A 334 -10.32 -13.08 -6.30
C HIS A 334 -9.83 -11.81 -6.96
N PHE A 335 -8.52 -11.65 -7.06
CA PHE A 335 -7.87 -10.53 -7.71
C PHE A 335 -7.11 -11.01 -8.94
N ARG A 336 -7.08 -10.19 -9.98
CA ARG A 336 -6.26 -10.44 -11.16
C ARG A 336 -5.48 -9.19 -11.54
N ASN A 337 -4.21 -9.35 -11.89
CA ASN A 337 -3.39 -8.26 -12.41
C ASN A 337 -3.14 -8.38 -13.92
N ALA A 338 -2.49 -7.38 -14.50
CA ALA A 338 -2.10 -7.37 -15.91
C ALA A 338 -1.11 -8.50 -16.29
N ALA A 339 -0.45 -9.10 -15.28
CA ALA A 339 0.41 -10.27 -15.45
C ALA A 339 -0.39 -11.57 -15.65
N GLY A 340 -1.71 -11.54 -15.51
CA GLY A 340 -2.54 -12.74 -15.45
C GLY A 340 -2.37 -13.55 -14.15
N LEU A 341 -1.66 -13.03 -13.15
CA LEU A 341 -1.68 -13.60 -11.80
C LEU A 341 -3.10 -13.47 -11.27
N GLN A 342 -3.70 -14.60 -10.92
CA GLN A 342 -4.92 -14.69 -10.14
C GLN A 342 -4.52 -14.98 -8.69
N TYR A 343 -5.03 -14.18 -7.77
CA TYR A 343 -4.78 -14.24 -6.34
C TYR A 343 -6.11 -14.34 -5.62
N SER A 344 -6.38 -15.46 -4.96
CA SER A 344 -7.63 -15.69 -4.25
C SER A 344 -7.35 -15.77 -2.76
N THR A 345 -8.14 -15.06 -1.96
CA THR A 345 -8.04 -15.07 -0.49
C THR A 345 -9.43 -15.18 0.11
N TYR A 346 -9.52 -15.77 1.29
CA TYR A 346 -10.79 -15.92 1.99
C TYR A 346 -11.38 -14.54 2.30
N ASP A 347 -12.69 -14.40 2.09
CA ASP A 347 -13.43 -13.27 2.64
C ASP A 347 -13.70 -13.54 4.12
N TYR A 348 -12.93 -12.88 4.96
CA TYR A 348 -13.04 -13.07 6.39
C TYR A 348 -14.29 -12.42 6.99
N PHE A 349 -15.02 -11.58 6.26
CA PHE A 349 -16.12 -10.79 6.80
C PHE A 349 -17.19 -11.64 7.49
N GLU A 350 -17.50 -12.82 6.95
CA GLU A 350 -18.42 -13.76 7.59
C GLU A 350 -17.87 -14.37 8.88
N SER A 351 -16.56 -14.63 8.93
CA SER A 351 -15.88 -15.15 10.12
C SER A 351 -15.70 -14.11 11.23
N LEU A 352 -15.77 -12.82 10.89
CA LEU A 352 -15.77 -11.72 11.86
C LEU A 352 -17.15 -11.48 12.51
N LYS A 353 -18.18 -12.26 12.13
CA LYS A 353 -19.48 -12.15 12.80
C LYS A 353 -19.28 -12.43 14.30
N PRO A 354 -19.79 -11.57 15.22
CA PRO A 354 -19.48 -11.56 16.66
C PRO A 354 -19.65 -12.87 17.46
N GLN A 355 -20.19 -13.93 16.86
CA GLN A 355 -20.59 -15.15 17.55
C GLN A 355 -19.39 -16.00 17.99
N ASP A 356 -18.26 -15.92 17.29
CA ASP A 356 -17.13 -16.83 17.52
C ASP A 356 -15.90 -16.19 18.19
N MET A 357 -15.70 -14.87 18.08
CA MET A 357 -14.48 -14.21 18.59
C MET A 357 -14.63 -13.56 19.97
N HIS A 358 -15.79 -12.97 20.29
CA HIS A 358 -15.98 -12.24 21.55
C HIS A 358 -16.30 -13.11 22.78
N ALA A 359 -16.29 -14.43 22.67
CA ALA A 359 -16.52 -15.28 23.85
C ALA A 359 -15.25 -15.45 24.70
N LYS A 360 -14.07 -15.58 24.08
CA LYS A 360 -12.83 -15.98 24.78
C LYS A 360 -11.85 -14.84 25.03
N GLU A 361 -11.68 -13.91 24.08
CA GLU A 361 -10.81 -12.73 24.27
C GLU A 361 -11.44 -11.73 25.27
N PHE A 362 -12.77 -11.64 25.24
CA PHE A 362 -13.56 -10.75 26.08
C PHE A 362 -13.57 -11.21 27.54
N GLU A 363 -13.58 -12.52 27.82
CA GLU A 363 -13.41 -13.04 29.19
C GLU A 363 -12.08 -12.58 29.82
N ARG A 364 -11.00 -12.46 29.05
CA ARG A 364 -9.68 -11.99 29.53
C ARG A 364 -9.60 -10.49 29.81
N VAL A 365 -10.31 -9.66 29.05
CA VAL A 365 -10.36 -8.20 29.27
C VAL A 365 -11.44 -7.82 30.31
N SER A 366 -12.39 -8.73 30.59
CA SER A 366 -13.62 -8.43 31.35
C SER A 366 -13.55 -8.49 32.89
N GLU A 367 -12.41 -8.63 33.55
CA GLU A 367 -12.41 -8.43 35.02
C GLU A 367 -12.35 -6.96 35.42
N ARG A 368 -11.81 -6.07 34.58
CA ARG A 368 -11.58 -4.67 34.95
C ARG A 368 -12.64 -3.66 34.48
N ASN A 369 -13.51 -4.00 33.53
CA ASN A 369 -14.55 -3.08 33.00
C ASN A 369 -15.78 -3.84 32.46
N LYS A 370 -16.47 -4.61 33.31
CA LYS A 370 -17.66 -5.40 32.91
C LYS A 370 -18.77 -4.56 32.26
N GLU A 371 -19.03 -3.36 32.77
CA GLU A 371 -20.17 -2.54 32.31
C GLU A 371 -19.94 -1.95 30.90
N LEU A 372 -18.75 -1.41 30.61
CA LEU A 372 -18.40 -0.92 29.27
C LEU A 372 -18.35 -2.05 28.23
N ALA A 373 -17.89 -3.22 28.64
CA ALA A 373 -17.80 -4.40 27.81
C ALA A 373 -19.20 -4.92 27.42
N GLU A 374 -20.15 -4.90 28.36
CA GLU A 374 -21.56 -5.26 28.11
C GLU A 374 -22.29 -4.24 27.24
N GLU A 375 -22.05 -2.93 27.42
CA GLU A 375 -22.59 -1.88 26.55
C GLU A 375 -22.09 -2.02 25.10
N TRP A 376 -20.80 -2.25 24.91
CA TRP A 376 -20.21 -2.43 23.59
C TRP A 376 -20.70 -3.71 22.91
N ARG A 377 -20.90 -4.78 23.68
CA ARG A 377 -21.47 -6.04 23.20
C ARG A 377 -22.93 -5.88 22.80
N ALA A 378 -23.73 -5.15 23.58
CA ALA A 378 -25.12 -4.87 23.26
C ALA A 378 -25.26 -4.00 22.01
N GLU A 379 -24.41 -2.98 21.87
CA GLU A 379 -24.40 -2.10 20.70
C GLU A 379 -23.90 -2.83 19.44
N ALA A 380 -22.88 -3.70 19.57
CA ALA A 380 -22.42 -4.56 18.48
C ALA A 380 -23.50 -5.56 18.04
N LEU A 381 -24.24 -6.15 18.98
CA LEU A 381 -25.39 -7.02 18.67
C LEU A 381 -26.54 -6.26 18.00
N ARG A 382 -26.78 -5.01 18.41
CA ARG A 382 -27.79 -4.16 17.80
C ARG A 382 -27.41 -3.76 16.37
N LYS A 383 -26.11 -3.50 16.13
CA LYS A 383 -25.55 -3.23 14.80
C LYS A 383 -25.52 -4.46 13.89
N LYS A 384 -25.43 -5.67 14.46
CA LYS A 384 -25.58 -6.94 13.74
C LYS A 384 -26.94 -7.08 13.05
N GLU A 385 -28.01 -6.48 13.58
CA GLU A 385 -29.34 -6.46 12.95
C GLU A 385 -29.49 -5.36 11.88
N LEU A 386 -28.55 -4.40 11.80
CA LEU A 386 -28.62 -3.21 10.94
C LEU A 386 -27.67 -3.25 9.72
N GLY A 387 -26.94 -4.35 9.53
CA GLY A 387 -25.80 -4.38 8.60
C GLY A 387 -24.56 -3.77 9.27
N TYR A 388 -23.37 -4.20 8.83
CA TYR A 388 -22.12 -3.73 9.40
C TYR A 388 -22.03 -2.20 9.37
N VAL A 389 -21.86 -1.60 10.54
CA VAL A 389 -21.53 -0.18 10.70
C VAL A 389 -20.05 -0.14 11.02
N SER A 390 -19.25 0.51 10.17
CA SER A 390 -17.82 0.63 10.40
C SER A 390 -17.58 1.27 11.77
N PRO A 391 -16.63 0.77 12.58
CA PRO A 391 -16.24 1.44 13.82
C PRO A 391 -15.90 2.92 13.62
N LEU A 392 -15.40 3.28 12.42
CA LEU A 392 -15.12 4.67 12.06
C LEU A 392 -16.38 5.50 11.87
N ASP A 393 -17.53 4.95 11.48
CA ASP A 393 -18.75 5.75 11.28
C ASP A 393 -19.15 6.47 12.56
N HIS A 394 -19.10 5.77 13.70
CA HIS A 394 -19.38 6.36 15.00
C HIS A 394 -18.35 7.42 15.39
N LEU A 395 -17.05 7.19 15.13
CA LEU A 395 -16.00 8.15 15.44
C LEU A 395 -16.10 9.42 14.58
N LEU A 396 -16.40 9.24 13.29
CA LEU A 396 -16.49 10.31 12.31
C LEU A 396 -17.80 11.11 12.41
N ALA A 397 -18.85 10.55 13.00
CA ALA A 397 -20.13 11.23 13.23
C ALA A 397 -20.13 12.16 14.46
N GLN A 398 -19.07 12.18 15.27
CA GLN A 398 -18.98 13.05 16.45
C GLN A 398 -18.81 14.52 16.06
N ASP A 399 -19.21 15.42 16.97
CA ASP A 399 -18.93 16.84 16.86
C ASP A 399 -17.43 17.10 16.71
N ARG A 400 -17.08 18.00 15.79
CA ARG A 400 -15.71 18.27 15.37
C ARG A 400 -15.32 19.71 15.67
N VAL A 401 -14.19 19.89 16.35
CA VAL A 401 -13.63 21.22 16.64
C VAL A 401 -12.34 21.40 15.84
N PRO A 402 -12.26 22.33 14.87
CA PRO A 402 -11.05 22.52 14.08
C PRO A 402 -9.90 23.03 14.95
N ILE A 403 -8.71 22.50 14.75
CA ILE A 403 -7.48 22.92 15.44
C ILE A 403 -6.32 23.14 14.49
N THR A 404 -5.38 23.99 14.89
CA THR A 404 -4.09 24.12 14.20
C THR A 404 -2.97 23.73 15.14
N LEU A 405 -2.35 22.57 14.90
CA LEU A 405 -1.18 22.15 15.66
C LEU A 405 0.10 22.87 15.17
N PRO A 406 0.89 23.49 16.06
CA PRO A 406 2.09 24.20 15.64
C PRO A 406 3.17 23.26 15.09
N LYS A 407 3.70 23.55 13.88
CA LYS A 407 4.78 22.75 13.27
C LYS A 407 6.06 22.72 14.13
N GLN A 408 6.24 23.69 15.02
CA GLN A 408 7.34 23.76 15.99
C GLN A 408 7.35 22.56 16.95
N LEU A 409 6.19 21.94 17.23
CA LEU A 409 6.10 20.74 18.05
C LEU A 409 7.01 19.62 17.52
N LYS A 410 7.15 19.49 16.20
CA LYS A 410 8.02 18.49 15.57
C LYS A 410 9.48 18.59 16.02
N LYS A 411 9.98 19.80 16.30
CA LYS A 411 11.34 20.04 16.79
C LYS A 411 11.50 19.65 18.27
N MET A 412 10.40 19.59 19.01
CA MET A 412 10.36 19.30 20.45
C MET A 412 10.20 17.81 20.73
N LEU A 413 9.59 17.04 19.81
CA LEU A 413 9.36 15.61 19.96
C LEU A 413 10.60 14.81 20.37
N PRO A 414 11.82 15.03 19.80
CA PRO A 414 12.99 14.25 20.21
C PRO A 414 13.37 14.47 21.68
N VAL A 415 13.22 15.68 22.20
CA VAL A 415 13.54 15.99 23.60
C VAL A 415 12.49 15.40 24.54
N ALA A 416 11.22 15.56 24.20
CA ALA A 416 10.11 14.98 24.96
C ALA A 416 10.17 13.44 25.00
N ASP A 417 10.58 12.82 23.89
CA ASP A 417 10.74 11.36 23.76
C ASP A 417 11.81 10.82 24.71
N VAL A 418 12.99 11.48 24.79
CA VAL A 418 14.07 11.10 25.70
C VAL A 418 13.59 11.05 27.15
N ILE A 419 12.84 12.07 27.58
CA ILE A 419 12.29 12.11 28.94
C ILE A 419 11.23 11.01 29.13
N SER A 420 10.26 10.88 28.22
CA SER A 420 9.14 9.93 28.37
C SER A 420 9.57 8.45 28.40
N LYS A 421 10.69 8.10 27.76
CA LYS A 421 11.22 6.73 27.70
C LYS A 421 11.77 6.21 29.02
N THR A 422 12.01 7.09 29.98
CA THR A 422 12.51 6.69 31.30
C THR A 422 11.40 6.07 32.17
N ASN A 423 10.11 6.20 31.80
CA ASN A 423 9.03 5.47 32.45
C ASN A 423 8.98 4.01 31.99
N MET A 424 8.91 3.07 32.93
CA MET A 424 8.85 1.61 32.70
C MET A 424 7.58 1.08 31.98
N GLY A 425 6.85 1.91 31.24
CA GLY A 425 5.58 1.53 30.59
C GLY A 425 5.48 2.03 29.15
N MET A 426 4.82 3.17 28.98
CA MET A 426 4.54 3.76 27.67
C MET A 426 5.07 5.20 27.61
N ALA A 427 5.87 5.49 26.58
CA ALA A 427 6.36 6.82 26.26
C ALA A 427 5.19 7.70 25.76
N LEU A 428 4.38 8.19 26.70
CA LEU A 428 3.25 9.06 26.44
C LEU A 428 3.66 10.53 26.55
N LEU A 429 3.09 11.34 25.67
CA LEU A 429 3.22 12.79 25.65
C LEU A 429 1.85 13.39 26.00
N GLU A 430 1.86 14.38 26.87
CA GLU A 430 0.68 15.19 27.19
C GLU A 430 0.64 16.40 26.26
N ILE A 431 -0.48 16.56 25.55
CA ILE A 431 -0.81 17.76 24.78
C ILE A 431 -1.91 18.49 25.54
N LYS A 432 -1.66 19.76 25.86
CA LYS A 432 -2.65 20.67 26.40
C LYS A 432 -2.93 21.77 25.38
N LEU A 433 -4.20 21.92 24.98
CA LEU A 433 -4.67 22.97 24.09
C LEU A 433 -5.52 23.96 24.89
N GLU A 434 -5.07 25.20 24.91
CA GLU A 434 -5.75 26.35 25.50
C GLU A 434 -5.87 27.45 24.44
N GLN A 435 -6.64 28.50 24.74
CA GLN A 435 -6.79 29.62 23.81
C GLN A 435 -5.41 30.17 23.42
N ASP A 436 -5.13 30.12 22.12
CA ASP A 436 -3.87 30.52 21.49
C ASP A 436 -2.58 29.80 21.96
N VAL A 437 -2.66 28.75 22.78
CA VAL A 437 -1.48 28.07 23.35
C VAL A 437 -1.62 26.55 23.30
N CYS A 438 -0.61 25.90 22.70
CA CYS A 438 -0.42 24.46 22.75
C CYS A 438 0.79 24.13 23.61
N THR A 439 0.61 23.39 24.70
CA THR A 439 1.69 22.92 25.57
C THR A 439 1.93 21.43 25.33
N LEU A 440 3.18 21.05 25.08
CA LEU A 440 3.66 19.68 25.03
C LEU A 440 4.42 19.39 26.33
N ARG A 441 3.98 18.38 27.07
CA ARG A 441 4.62 17.92 28.31
C ARG A 441 4.97 16.44 28.21
N SER A 442 6.11 16.06 28.74
CA SER A 442 6.50 14.66 28.95
C SER A 442 7.07 14.50 30.35
N ILE A 443 6.69 13.43 31.03
CA ILE A 443 7.14 13.11 32.38
C ILE A 443 7.91 11.80 32.30
N GLY A 444 9.03 11.71 33.00
CA GLY A 444 9.88 10.54 33.11
C GLY A 444 10.53 10.44 34.49
N GLU A 445 11.16 9.32 34.80
CA GLU A 445 11.92 9.11 36.05
C GLU A 445 13.03 10.16 36.23
N ASP A 446 13.66 10.58 35.13
CA ASP A 446 14.78 11.52 35.14
C ASP A 446 14.35 13.00 35.07
N GLY A 447 13.04 13.29 35.00
CA GLY A 447 12.51 14.64 35.09
C GLY A 447 11.29 14.94 34.21
N VAL A 448 11.02 16.23 34.04
CA VAL A 448 9.88 16.74 33.27
C VAL A 448 10.38 17.65 32.16
N PHE A 449 9.88 17.44 30.95
CA PHE A 449 10.01 18.40 29.85
C PHE A 449 8.65 19.04 29.59
N MET A 450 8.66 20.36 29.40
CA MET A 450 7.47 21.14 29.07
C MET A 450 7.86 22.26 28.12
N SER A 451 7.08 22.42 27.05
CA SER A 451 7.26 23.51 26.10
C SER A 451 5.90 23.98 25.58
N SER A 452 5.74 25.29 25.46
CA SER A 452 4.50 25.91 24.99
C SER A 452 4.75 26.65 23.69
N VAL A 453 3.85 26.48 22.73
CA VAL A 453 3.91 27.11 21.41
C VAL A 453 2.58 27.78 21.13
N LYS A 454 2.63 28.97 20.54
CA LYS A 454 1.42 29.66 20.08
C LYS A 454 0.69 28.80 19.03
N CYS A 455 -0.61 28.59 19.21
CA CYS A 455 -1.47 27.88 18.25
C CYS A 455 -2.73 28.70 17.96
N THR A 456 -3.65 28.16 17.16
CA THR A 456 -5.02 28.70 17.02
C THR A 456 -5.97 27.63 17.49
N TYR A 457 -6.70 27.94 18.57
CA TYR A 457 -7.65 27.05 19.22
C TYR A 457 -8.71 27.88 19.95
N ASP A 458 -9.96 27.75 19.52
CA ASP A 458 -11.11 28.51 20.06
C ASP A 458 -12.09 27.62 20.85
N GLY A 459 -11.71 26.37 21.11
CA GLY A 459 -12.51 25.42 21.90
C GLY A 459 -12.23 25.51 23.40
N GLU A 460 -12.99 24.74 24.18
CA GLU A 460 -12.75 24.56 25.62
C GLU A 460 -11.35 23.97 25.88
N PRO A 461 -10.65 24.32 26.97
CA PRO A 461 -9.33 23.75 27.26
C PRO A 461 -9.34 22.22 27.23
N ILE A 462 -8.45 21.61 26.44
CA ILE A 462 -8.31 20.16 26.35
C ILE A 462 -6.94 19.73 26.83
N LYS A 463 -6.93 18.58 27.49
CA LYS A 463 -5.74 17.88 27.91
C LYS A 463 -5.84 16.42 27.48
N ALA A 464 -4.87 15.96 26.71
CA ALA A 464 -4.88 14.62 26.12
C ALA A 464 -3.50 13.97 26.18
N LEU A 465 -3.45 12.65 26.34
CA LEU A 465 -2.21 11.88 26.16
C LEU A 465 -2.17 11.21 24.79
N THR A 466 -1.00 11.21 24.17
CA THR A 466 -0.74 10.54 22.88
C THR A 466 0.64 9.92 22.88
N ARG A 467 0.88 8.94 22.00
CA ARG A 467 2.23 8.49 21.70
C ARG A 467 2.98 9.50 20.84
N ARG A 468 4.31 9.46 20.95
CA ARG A 468 5.23 10.28 20.16
C ARG A 468 5.14 10.02 18.66
N ASP A 469 5.05 8.76 18.24
CA ASP A 469 4.95 8.38 16.83
C ASP A 469 3.63 8.82 16.20
N MET A 470 2.51 8.70 16.92
CA MET A 470 1.21 9.23 16.50
C MET A 470 1.22 10.75 16.32
N LEU A 471 1.76 11.49 17.30
CA LEU A 471 1.87 12.95 17.18
C LEU A 471 2.80 13.35 16.02
N GLU A 472 3.90 12.63 15.83
CA GLU A 472 4.77 12.84 14.67
C GLU A 472 4.04 12.60 13.34
N GLU A 473 3.22 11.57 13.26
CA GLU A 473 2.40 11.24 12.09
C GLU A 473 1.39 12.35 11.81
N ILE A 474 0.61 12.78 12.81
CA ILE A 474 -0.34 13.89 12.69
C ILE A 474 0.34 15.15 12.15
N LEU A 475 1.53 15.50 12.67
CA LEU A 475 2.28 16.69 12.26
C LEU A 475 2.91 16.59 10.85
N LYS A 476 2.94 15.40 10.24
CA LYS A 476 3.40 15.19 8.85
C LYS A 476 2.28 15.32 7.83
N LEU A 477 1.02 15.23 8.26
CA LEU A 477 -0.12 15.23 7.37
C LEU A 477 -0.51 16.67 7.00
N ASP A 478 -0.69 16.91 5.71
CA ASP A 478 -1.22 18.16 5.18
C ASP A 478 -2.75 18.03 5.05
N GLY A 479 -3.47 18.31 6.13
CA GLY A 479 -4.93 18.16 6.19
C GLY A 479 -5.58 19.05 7.25
N GLN A 480 -6.91 19.12 7.21
CA GLN A 480 -7.69 19.74 8.27
C GLN A 480 -7.64 18.85 9.51
N ILE A 481 -7.14 19.41 10.62
CA ILE A 481 -7.07 18.71 11.90
C ILE A 481 -8.28 19.13 12.72
N GLU A 482 -9.02 18.15 13.22
CA GLU A 482 -10.22 18.35 14.00
C GLU A 482 -10.14 17.49 15.27
N LEU A 483 -10.60 18.02 16.39
CA LEU A 483 -10.78 17.25 17.62
C LEU A 483 -12.17 16.64 17.66
N ILE A 484 -12.23 15.39 18.11
CA ILE A 484 -13.46 14.70 18.50
C ILE A 484 -13.36 14.26 19.96
N SER A 485 -14.46 13.79 20.55
CA SER A 485 -14.52 13.47 21.98
C SER A 485 -13.52 12.40 22.45
N LYS A 486 -12.95 11.60 21.55
CA LYS A 486 -11.99 10.52 21.84
C LYS A 486 -10.72 10.55 20.99
N GLY A 487 -10.44 11.63 20.27
CA GLY A 487 -9.36 11.60 19.29
C GLY A 487 -9.13 12.87 18.51
N ILE A 488 -8.16 12.79 17.61
CA ILE A 488 -7.89 13.76 16.56
C ILE A 488 -8.24 13.12 15.23
N VAL A 489 -9.02 13.81 14.42
CA VAL A 489 -9.30 13.45 13.03
C VAL A 489 -8.44 14.34 12.14
N VAL A 490 -7.71 13.74 11.21
CA VAL A 490 -7.02 14.45 10.14
C VAL A 490 -7.72 14.12 8.83
N THR A 491 -8.34 15.13 8.23
CA THR A 491 -9.07 15.02 6.97
C THR A 491 -8.26 15.63 5.83
N THR A 492 -8.02 14.84 4.80
CA THR A 492 -7.47 15.26 3.49
C THR A 492 -8.56 15.13 2.43
N GLU A 493 -8.24 15.36 1.15
CA GLU A 493 -9.18 15.18 0.04
C GLU A 493 -9.78 13.75 0.04
N ASP A 494 -8.91 12.75 0.06
CA ASP A 494 -9.29 11.34 -0.11
C ASP A 494 -9.25 10.52 1.18
N THR A 495 -8.63 11.01 2.25
CA THR A 495 -8.46 10.22 3.49
C THR A 495 -8.96 10.92 4.73
N GLN A 496 -9.51 10.14 5.66
CA GLN A 496 -9.84 10.53 7.02
C GLN A 496 -9.09 9.60 7.96
N ARG A 497 -8.18 10.14 8.76
CA ARG A 497 -7.39 9.38 9.74
C ARG A 497 -7.83 9.76 11.13
N VAL A 498 -8.14 8.78 11.96
CA VAL A 498 -8.48 8.97 13.37
C VAL A 498 -7.32 8.49 14.21
N PHE A 499 -6.84 9.38 15.07
CA PHE A 499 -5.83 9.09 16.09
C PHE A 499 -6.52 9.20 17.44
N GLY A 500 -6.75 8.05 18.08
CA GLY A 500 -7.26 8.00 19.43
C GLY A 500 -6.28 8.71 20.37
N ILE A 501 -6.85 9.56 21.22
CA ILE A 501 -6.12 10.24 22.29
C ILE A 501 -6.74 9.80 23.61
N PHE A 502 -5.93 9.66 24.64
CA PHE A 502 -6.48 9.46 25.97
C PHE A 502 -7.02 10.80 26.47
N ASN A 503 -8.31 11.01 26.31
CA ASN A 503 -9.02 11.99 27.11
C ASN A 503 -9.17 11.40 28.51
N HIS A 504 -8.25 11.77 29.40
CA HIS A 504 -8.45 11.52 30.83
C HIS A 504 -9.59 12.42 31.32
N TRP A 505 -10.80 11.86 31.40
CA TRP A 505 -11.78 12.21 32.43
C TRP A 505 -11.44 11.52 33.77
N TYR A 506 -10.18 11.10 33.95
CA TYR A 506 -9.67 10.69 35.26
C TYR A 506 -9.22 11.94 36.01
N ASN A 507 -9.83 12.13 37.18
CA ASN A 507 -9.55 13.20 38.13
C ASN A 507 -8.03 13.38 38.29
N PHE A 508 -7.51 14.50 37.79
CA PHE A 508 -6.09 14.87 37.88
C PHE A 508 -5.61 15.15 39.31
N SER A 509 -6.51 15.10 40.30
CA SER A 509 -6.20 15.33 41.71
C SER A 509 -5.15 14.36 42.28
N GLU A 510 -4.98 13.16 41.70
CA GLU A 510 -3.93 12.22 42.14
C GLU A 510 -2.56 12.49 41.52
N PHE A 511 -2.48 13.15 40.36
CA PHE A 511 -1.20 13.50 39.72
C PHE A 511 -0.69 14.88 40.15
N GLU A 512 -1.58 15.84 40.43
CA GLU A 512 -1.19 17.11 41.07
C GLU A 512 -0.63 16.89 42.48
N ALA A 513 -1.03 15.82 43.16
CA ALA A 513 -0.43 15.42 44.44
C ALA A 513 1.04 14.94 44.32
N LEU A 514 1.49 14.55 43.12
CA LEU A 514 2.90 14.23 42.83
C LEU A 514 3.71 15.47 42.41
N ASP A 515 3.08 16.49 41.83
CA ASP A 515 3.71 17.78 41.51
C ASP A 515 3.81 18.74 42.72
N ALA A 516 3.05 18.48 43.79
CA ALA A 516 3.08 19.27 45.03
C ALA A 516 4.11 18.79 46.08
N GLY A 517 5.00 17.84 45.71
CA GLY A 517 6.02 17.22 46.57
C GLY A 517 7.43 17.69 46.28
#